data_AF-A0A7C7NM69-F1
#
_entry.id   AF-A0A7C7NM69-F1
#
_cell.length_a   1.000
_cell.length_b   1.000
_cell.length_c   1.000
_cell.angle_alpha   90.00
_cell.angle_beta   90.00
_cell.angle_gamma   90.00
#
_symmetry.space_group_name_H-M   'P 1'
#
loop_
_entity.id
_entity.type
_entity.pdbx_description
1 polymer ?
#
loop_
_entity_poly.entity_id
_entity_poly.type
_entity_poly.pdbx_seq_one_letter_code
_entity_poly.pdbx_strand_id
1 'polypeptide(L)'
;MTYADTSIVIEEDDGRFVKEIDLRPGKNAILRIEGEVDELTGILTVVFSSLDPETGAVTFDIDAGFLNPNVIPPEGEAEVNFSVKMIEGESLHGEVVENFVDIYFDANDPIRSPVWSNTFDGIPPNILIENAEVVSDTSLVLTLGGGDNDSGIRYQKIYYYDTVADSSVLVGTFGINDTVEVVLDPSLEWNLYAMGIDGVGNSETLEGTVSAASFIEFEYGPLVCVGDFNNDMTVGVDDLLIMLAVIGLSNELSTDLNGNGATDVDDLLTFLQAFGVDCSYNL
;
A
#
# COMPACT_ATOMS: atom_id res chain seq x y z
N MET A 1 27.00 0.72 -12.70
CA MET A 1 28.38 0.25 -12.41
C MET A 1 29.03 1.13 -11.38
N THR A 2 29.79 0.57 -10.43
CA THR A 2 30.58 1.34 -9.47
C THR A 2 32.05 0.95 -9.54
N TYR A 3 32.94 1.93 -9.65
CA TYR A 3 34.39 1.75 -9.47
C TYR A 3 34.93 2.92 -8.66
N ALA A 4 35.71 2.65 -7.60
CA ALA A 4 36.31 3.68 -6.75
C ALA A 4 35.33 4.82 -6.37
N ASP A 5 34.15 4.46 -5.84
CA ASP A 5 33.05 5.36 -5.44
C ASP A 5 32.34 6.13 -6.58
N THR A 6 32.55 5.77 -7.86
CA THR A 6 31.90 6.42 -9.02
C THR A 6 30.85 5.52 -9.64
N SER A 7 29.57 5.95 -9.61
CA SER A 7 28.47 5.26 -10.28
C SER A 7 28.24 5.76 -11.70
N ILE A 8 28.22 4.85 -12.68
CA ILE A 8 27.98 5.18 -14.09
C ILE A 8 26.76 4.40 -14.57
N VAL A 9 25.81 5.14 -15.13
CA VAL A 9 24.64 4.64 -15.85
C VAL A 9 24.95 4.72 -17.33
N ILE A 10 24.76 3.61 -18.03
CA ILE A 10 24.91 3.53 -19.47
C ILE A 10 23.56 3.06 -20.00
N GLU A 11 22.93 3.89 -20.80
CA GLU A 11 21.74 3.51 -21.56
C GLU A 11 22.22 2.81 -22.83
N GLU A 12 21.57 1.71 -23.18
CA GLU A 12 21.82 1.01 -24.44
C GLU A 12 21.10 1.70 -25.61
N ASP A 13 21.68 1.57 -26.80
CA ASP A 13 21.10 2.01 -28.07
C ASP A 13 21.18 0.81 -29.03
N ASP A 14 20.03 0.18 -29.30
CA ASP A 14 19.89 -0.95 -30.23
C ASP A 14 20.80 -2.16 -29.87
N GLY A 15 20.79 -2.55 -28.59
CA GLY A 15 21.56 -3.67 -28.06
C GLY A 15 23.04 -3.38 -27.84
N ARG A 16 23.51 -2.13 -28.03
CA ARG A 16 24.94 -1.78 -27.94
C ARG A 16 25.17 -0.49 -27.17
N PHE A 17 26.34 -0.38 -26.54
CA PHE A 17 26.76 0.86 -25.90
C PHE A 17 28.28 1.01 -25.85
N VAL A 18 28.76 2.25 -25.88
CA VAL A 18 30.17 2.60 -25.67
C VAL A 18 30.27 3.82 -24.76
N LYS A 19 31.10 3.73 -23.73
CA LYS A 19 31.40 4.85 -22.83
C LYS A 19 32.89 4.95 -22.56
N GLU A 20 33.45 6.15 -22.70
CA GLU A 20 34.82 6.46 -22.27
C GLU A 20 34.80 7.36 -21.04
N ILE A 21 35.68 7.07 -20.08
CA ILE A 21 35.81 7.79 -18.81
C ILE A 21 37.29 8.11 -18.60
N ASP A 22 37.60 9.40 -18.46
CA ASP A 22 38.95 9.84 -18.12
C ASP A 22 39.19 9.66 -16.61
N LEU A 23 40.13 8.78 -16.24
CA LEU A 23 40.41 8.47 -14.83
C LEU A 23 41.42 9.44 -14.20
N ARG A 24 41.89 10.45 -14.95
CA ARG A 24 42.86 11.43 -14.45
C ARG A 24 42.22 12.42 -13.47
N PRO A 25 43.01 12.98 -12.53
CA PRO A 25 44.43 12.71 -12.31
C PRO A 25 44.71 11.44 -11.47
N GLY A 26 43.69 10.75 -10.98
CA GLY A 26 43.84 9.59 -10.09
C GLY A 26 44.57 8.41 -10.74
N LYS A 27 44.30 8.17 -12.02
CA LYS A 27 44.99 7.16 -12.84
C LYS A 27 45.24 7.69 -14.25
N ASN A 28 46.43 7.50 -14.79
CA ASN A 28 46.79 7.98 -16.12
C ASN A 28 46.29 7.04 -17.23
N ALA A 29 44.96 6.86 -17.30
CA ALA A 29 44.30 6.00 -18.26
C ALA A 29 42.89 6.54 -18.57
N ILE A 30 42.38 6.22 -19.76
CA ILE A 30 40.96 6.36 -20.11
C ILE A 30 40.34 4.96 -20.08
N LEU A 31 39.28 4.77 -19.29
CA LEU A 31 38.52 3.53 -19.29
C LEU A 31 37.49 3.57 -20.42
N ARG A 32 37.60 2.65 -21.37
CA ARG A 32 36.56 2.38 -22.36
C ARG A 32 35.73 1.17 -21.93
N ILE A 33 34.42 1.33 -21.95
CA ILE A 33 33.42 0.31 -21.66
C ILE A 33 32.61 0.11 -22.93
N GLU A 34 32.63 -1.11 -23.47
CA GLU A 34 31.87 -1.49 -24.66
C GLU A 34 30.94 -2.63 -24.29
N GLY A 35 29.65 -2.51 -24.61
CA GLY A 35 28.64 -3.53 -24.34
C GLY A 35 27.86 -3.90 -25.59
N GLU A 36 27.49 -5.17 -25.68
CA GLU A 36 26.68 -5.73 -26.75
C GLU A 36 25.77 -6.84 -26.20
N VAL A 37 24.49 -6.80 -26.56
CA VAL A 37 23.48 -7.81 -26.23
C VAL A 37 23.20 -8.64 -27.48
N ASP A 38 23.41 -9.94 -27.40
CA ASP A 38 22.90 -10.89 -28.40
C ASP A 38 21.43 -11.21 -28.06
N GLU A 39 20.50 -10.55 -28.73
CA GLU A 39 19.05 -10.72 -28.50
C GLU A 39 18.53 -12.14 -28.81
N LEU A 40 19.27 -12.93 -29.60
CA LEU A 40 18.87 -14.31 -29.91
C LEU A 40 19.22 -15.26 -28.75
N THR A 41 20.37 -15.04 -28.10
CA THR A 41 20.85 -15.89 -26.99
C THR A 41 20.60 -15.30 -25.61
N GLY A 42 20.27 -14.01 -25.52
CA GLY A 42 20.09 -13.27 -24.27
C GLY A 42 21.39 -12.92 -23.56
N ILE A 43 22.55 -13.04 -24.22
CA ILE A 43 23.86 -12.83 -23.61
C ILE A 43 24.30 -11.37 -23.74
N LEU A 44 24.49 -10.69 -22.61
CA LEU A 44 25.18 -9.41 -22.52
C LEU A 44 26.69 -9.63 -22.38
N THR A 45 27.47 -9.12 -23.34
CA THR A 45 28.93 -9.06 -23.25
C THR A 45 29.37 -7.63 -22.97
N VAL A 46 30.22 -7.44 -21.95
CA VAL A 46 30.81 -6.13 -21.63
C VAL A 46 32.33 -6.24 -21.57
N VAL A 47 33.02 -5.38 -22.30
CA VAL A 47 34.48 -5.31 -22.38
C VAL A 47 34.98 -4.02 -21.76
N PHE A 48 35.94 -4.15 -20.84
CA PHE A 48 36.64 -3.04 -20.22
C PHE A 48 38.04 -2.95 -20.78
N SER A 49 38.35 -1.84 -21.45
CA SER A 49 39.67 -1.57 -22.01
C SER A 49 40.27 -0.32 -21.41
N SER A 50 41.57 -0.36 -21.14
CA SER A 50 42.32 0.84 -20.70
C SER A 50 43.02 1.43 -21.90
N LEU A 51 42.79 2.72 -22.16
CA LEU A 51 43.43 3.46 -23.24
C LEU A 51 44.48 4.41 -22.66
N ASP A 52 45.61 4.48 -23.34
CA ASP A 52 46.63 5.50 -23.07
C ASP A 52 46.07 6.90 -23.43
N PRO A 53 46.08 7.88 -22.49
CA PRO A 53 45.43 9.16 -22.73
C PRO A 53 46.10 10.06 -23.78
N GLU A 54 47.35 9.77 -24.18
CA GLU A 54 48.07 10.57 -25.19
C GLU A 54 47.84 10.02 -26.60
N THR A 55 47.79 8.70 -26.74
CA THR A 55 47.72 7.99 -28.02
C THR A 55 46.33 7.47 -28.37
N GLY A 56 45.47 7.28 -27.37
CA GLY A 56 44.16 6.63 -27.52
C GLY A 56 44.22 5.13 -27.81
N ALA A 57 45.41 4.53 -27.74
CA ALA A 57 45.61 3.10 -27.97
C ALA A 57 45.33 2.28 -26.71
N VAL A 58 44.81 1.05 -26.89
CA VAL A 58 44.67 0.10 -25.78
C VAL A 58 46.05 -0.21 -25.19
N THR A 59 46.16 -0.12 -23.86
CA THR A 59 47.36 -0.52 -23.12
C THR A 59 47.19 -1.90 -22.49
N PHE A 60 48.24 -2.70 -22.53
CA PHE A 60 48.35 -4.01 -21.86
C PHE A 60 49.37 -3.97 -20.72
N ASP A 61 49.83 -2.78 -20.35
CA ASP A 61 50.71 -2.59 -19.20
C ASP A 61 49.89 -2.77 -17.91
N ILE A 62 50.34 -3.68 -17.05
CA ILE A 62 49.66 -4.03 -15.80
C ILE A 62 49.54 -2.85 -14.83
N ASP A 63 50.47 -1.90 -14.91
CA ASP A 63 50.48 -0.69 -14.08
C ASP A 63 49.65 0.44 -14.70
N ALA A 64 49.26 0.32 -15.98
CA ALA A 64 48.46 1.29 -16.72
C ALA A 64 47.00 0.87 -16.95
N GLY A 65 46.67 -0.40 -16.70
CA GLY A 65 45.29 -0.92 -16.78
C GLY A 65 44.38 -0.29 -15.73
N PHE A 66 43.06 -0.21 -15.93
CA PHE A 66 42.14 0.53 -15.05
C PHE A 66 42.04 -0.07 -13.65
N LEU A 67 42.13 -1.41 -13.54
CA LEU A 67 42.25 -2.14 -12.28
C LEU A 67 43.72 -2.34 -11.91
N ASN A 68 44.07 -1.97 -10.68
CA ASN A 68 45.37 -2.37 -10.11
C ASN A 68 45.34 -3.86 -9.74
N PRO A 69 46.52 -4.50 -9.59
CA PRO A 69 46.60 -5.77 -8.88
C PRO A 69 46.00 -5.65 -7.46
N ASN A 70 45.22 -6.65 -7.02
CA ASN A 70 44.61 -6.66 -5.69
C ASN A 70 45.64 -7.02 -4.60
N VAL A 71 46.48 -6.04 -4.21
CA VAL A 71 47.48 -6.19 -3.14
C VAL A 71 46.93 -5.67 -1.81
N ILE A 72 46.30 -4.48 -1.83
CA ILE A 72 45.62 -3.91 -0.66
C ILE A 72 44.15 -3.68 -1.02
N PRO A 73 43.20 -4.43 -0.44
CA PRO A 73 41.78 -4.21 -0.71
C PRO A 73 41.35 -2.76 -0.44
N PRO A 74 40.53 -2.14 -1.31
CA PRO A 74 39.78 -2.76 -2.42
C PRO A 74 40.46 -2.64 -3.81
N GLU A 75 41.80 -2.56 -3.88
CA GLU A 75 42.50 -2.51 -5.17
C GLU A 75 42.13 -3.69 -6.07
N GLY A 76 41.90 -3.45 -7.35
CA GLY A 76 41.55 -4.51 -8.30
C GLY A 76 40.13 -5.06 -8.18
N GLU A 77 39.29 -4.49 -7.32
CA GLU A 77 37.88 -4.81 -7.23
C GLU A 77 37.06 -3.90 -8.17
N ALA A 78 36.03 -4.48 -8.80
CA ALA A 78 35.05 -3.77 -9.60
C ALA A 78 33.68 -4.43 -9.46
N GLU A 79 32.63 -3.63 -9.58
CA GLU A 79 31.25 -4.08 -9.50
C GLU A 79 30.45 -3.65 -10.73
N VAL A 80 29.79 -4.63 -11.36
CA VAL A 80 28.85 -4.40 -12.46
C VAL A 80 27.45 -4.72 -11.98
N ASN A 81 26.60 -3.71 -11.96
CA ASN A 81 25.16 -3.83 -11.77
C ASN A 81 24.49 -3.47 -13.08
N PHE A 82 23.49 -4.26 -13.47
CA PHE A 82 22.71 -4.03 -14.68
C PHE A 82 21.24 -4.42 -14.45
N SER A 83 20.36 -3.86 -15.27
CA SER A 83 18.96 -4.26 -15.36
C SER A 83 18.62 -4.54 -16.81
N VAL A 84 17.88 -5.60 -17.07
CA VAL A 84 17.37 -5.97 -18.39
C VAL A 84 15.86 -5.99 -18.35
N LYS A 85 15.22 -5.59 -19.45
CA LYS A 85 13.78 -5.79 -19.60
C LYS A 85 13.51 -7.25 -19.89
N MET A 86 12.47 -7.78 -19.26
CA MET A 86 11.94 -9.10 -19.60
C MET A 86 11.23 -9.04 -20.96
N ILE A 87 11.18 -10.18 -21.66
CA ILE A 87 10.38 -10.34 -22.88
C ILE A 87 8.91 -10.12 -22.50
N GLU A 88 8.21 -9.25 -23.23
CA GLU A 88 6.82 -8.94 -22.96
C GLU A 88 5.89 -10.13 -23.29
N GLY A 89 4.80 -10.27 -22.53
CA GLY A 89 3.68 -11.14 -22.87
C GLY A 89 3.60 -12.48 -22.14
N GLU A 90 4.57 -12.82 -21.30
CA GLU A 90 4.52 -14.04 -20.47
C GLU A 90 4.10 -13.72 -19.02
N SER A 91 3.19 -14.52 -18.46
CA SER A 91 2.90 -14.49 -17.04
C SER A 91 4.05 -15.15 -16.31
N LEU A 92 4.86 -14.35 -15.61
CA LEU A 92 6.05 -14.83 -14.92
C LEU A 92 5.78 -15.33 -13.50
N HIS A 93 4.53 -15.30 -13.00
CA HIS A 93 4.27 -15.71 -11.62
C HIS A 93 4.78 -17.15 -11.35
N GLY A 94 5.60 -17.30 -10.32
CA GLY A 94 6.25 -18.56 -9.93
C GLY A 94 7.46 -18.95 -10.77
N GLU A 95 7.75 -18.24 -11.87
CA GLU A 95 8.94 -18.49 -12.69
C GLU A 95 10.20 -18.00 -11.97
N VAL A 96 11.27 -18.78 -12.13
CA VAL A 96 12.59 -18.45 -11.60
C VAL A 96 13.49 -18.05 -12.77
N VAL A 97 13.94 -16.81 -12.77
CA VAL A 97 14.92 -16.31 -13.73
C VAL A 97 16.28 -16.29 -13.08
N GLU A 98 17.18 -17.09 -13.63
CA GLU A 98 18.54 -17.25 -13.16
C GLU A 98 19.52 -16.56 -14.10
N ASN A 99 20.58 -15.99 -13.53
CA ASN A 99 21.68 -15.41 -14.29
C ASN A 99 23.01 -15.64 -13.57
N PHE A 100 24.10 -15.71 -14.32
CA PHE A 100 25.47 -15.73 -13.83
C PHE A 100 26.37 -14.99 -14.81
N VAL A 101 27.60 -14.68 -14.40
CA VAL A 101 28.60 -14.07 -15.28
C VAL A 101 29.88 -14.90 -15.29
N ASP A 102 30.50 -14.98 -16.46
CA ASP A 102 31.90 -15.42 -16.61
C ASP A 102 32.80 -14.20 -16.76
N ILE A 103 33.71 -14.01 -15.81
CA ILE A 103 34.62 -12.87 -15.77
C ILE A 103 35.99 -13.30 -16.30
N TYR A 104 36.44 -12.65 -17.37
CA TYR A 104 37.74 -12.92 -17.99
C TYR A 104 38.71 -11.77 -17.68
N PHE A 105 39.92 -12.12 -17.22
CA PHE A 105 41.04 -11.19 -17.10
C PHE A 105 42.09 -11.55 -18.13
N ASP A 106 42.28 -10.69 -19.13
CA ASP A 106 43.20 -10.92 -20.25
C ASP A 106 43.03 -12.31 -20.87
N ALA A 107 44.06 -13.16 -20.77
CA ALA A 107 44.08 -14.52 -21.32
C ALA A 107 43.91 -15.61 -20.25
N ASN A 108 43.42 -15.28 -19.06
CA ASN A 108 43.17 -16.25 -18.00
C ASN A 108 41.85 -17.00 -18.20
N ASP A 109 41.73 -18.16 -17.55
CA ASP A 109 40.46 -18.90 -17.47
C ASP A 109 39.38 -18.04 -16.78
N PRO A 110 38.10 -18.18 -17.17
CA PRO A 110 37.03 -17.39 -16.59
C PRO A 110 36.80 -17.71 -15.12
N ILE A 111 36.48 -16.67 -14.36
CA ILE A 111 35.94 -16.77 -13.01
C ILE A 111 34.43 -16.68 -13.11
N ARG A 112 33.74 -17.79 -12.88
CA ARG A 112 32.26 -17.84 -12.87
C ARG A 112 31.71 -17.34 -11.54
N SER A 113 30.74 -16.42 -11.59
CA SER A 113 30.01 -15.99 -10.41
C SER A 113 29.06 -17.08 -9.89
N PRO A 114 28.60 -16.98 -8.62
CA PRO A 114 27.40 -17.68 -8.21
C PRO A 114 26.21 -17.31 -9.11
N VAL A 115 25.23 -18.22 -9.18
CA VAL A 115 23.96 -17.95 -9.85
C VAL A 115 23.14 -17.00 -8.99
N TRP A 116 22.65 -15.92 -9.61
CA TRP A 116 21.65 -15.03 -9.07
C TRP A 116 20.27 -15.46 -9.57
N SER A 117 19.31 -15.64 -8.68
CA SER A 117 17.95 -16.06 -9.03
C SER A 117 16.93 -15.02 -8.57
N ASN A 118 16.01 -14.64 -9.46
CA ASN A 118 14.83 -13.85 -9.13
C ASN A 118 13.59 -14.73 -9.33
N THR A 119 12.68 -14.75 -8.36
CA THR A 119 11.37 -15.38 -8.49
C THR A 119 10.32 -14.28 -8.59
N PHE A 120 9.40 -14.42 -9.53
CA PHE A 120 8.39 -13.39 -9.79
C PHE A 120 7.08 -13.74 -9.10
N ASP A 121 6.52 -12.74 -8.45
CA ASP A 121 5.17 -12.78 -7.93
C ASP A 121 4.30 -11.84 -8.76
N GLY A 122 3.34 -12.42 -9.50
CA GLY A 122 2.34 -11.68 -10.27
C GLY A 122 0.92 -11.89 -9.78
N ILE A 123 0.72 -12.47 -8.60
CA ILE A 123 -0.60 -12.73 -8.04
C ILE A 123 -0.85 -11.71 -6.91
N PRO A 124 -1.93 -10.91 -6.99
CA PRO A 124 -2.33 -10.05 -5.87
C PRO A 124 -2.54 -10.85 -4.58
N PRO A 125 -2.28 -10.23 -3.42
CA PRO A 125 -2.59 -10.86 -2.14
C PRO A 125 -4.10 -11.09 -2.01
N ASN A 126 -4.53 -11.99 -1.14
CA ASN A 126 -5.95 -12.12 -0.79
C ASN A 126 -6.22 -11.55 0.60
N ILE A 127 -7.05 -10.51 0.67
CA ILE A 127 -7.43 -9.84 1.92
C ILE A 127 -8.86 -10.20 2.34
N LEU A 128 -9.06 -10.27 3.66
CA LEU A 128 -10.33 -10.59 4.29
C LEU A 128 -10.59 -9.63 5.46
N ILE A 129 -11.81 -9.11 5.56
CA ILE A 129 -12.32 -8.52 6.80
C ILE A 129 -12.86 -9.69 7.61
N GLU A 130 -12.06 -10.21 8.55
CA GLU A 130 -12.40 -11.43 9.31
C GLU A 130 -13.55 -11.19 10.28
N ASN A 131 -13.55 -10.01 10.90
CA ASN A 131 -14.60 -9.60 11.82
C ASN A 131 -14.76 -8.09 11.77
N ALA A 132 -15.95 -7.64 12.11
CA ALA A 132 -16.24 -6.23 12.27
C ALA A 132 -17.29 -6.06 13.37
N GLU A 133 -16.84 -5.47 14.48
CA GLU A 133 -17.60 -5.34 15.71
C GLU A 133 -18.14 -3.92 15.85
N VAL A 134 -19.44 -3.79 16.08
CA VAL A 134 -20.06 -2.50 16.41
C VAL A 134 -19.68 -2.11 17.83
N VAL A 135 -19.03 -0.96 17.98
CA VAL A 135 -18.62 -0.43 19.28
C VAL A 135 -19.53 0.72 19.73
N SER A 136 -20.09 1.48 18.78
CA SER A 136 -21.07 2.53 19.03
C SER A 136 -22.03 2.70 17.85
N ASP A 137 -22.92 3.69 17.93
CA ASP A 137 -23.80 4.14 16.84
C ASP A 137 -23.03 4.71 15.63
N THR A 138 -21.77 5.07 15.81
CA THR A 138 -20.95 5.71 14.76
C THR A 138 -19.63 4.98 14.50
N SER A 139 -19.29 3.94 15.26
CA SER A 139 -17.97 3.32 15.20
C SER A 139 -17.99 1.80 15.12
N LEU A 140 -17.13 1.27 14.25
CA LEU A 140 -16.83 -0.15 14.09
C LEU A 140 -15.37 -0.41 14.39
N VAL A 141 -15.07 -1.58 14.91
CA VAL A 141 -13.72 -2.10 15.01
C VAL A 141 -13.58 -3.30 14.07
N LEU A 142 -12.73 -3.15 13.06
CA LEU A 142 -12.43 -4.19 12.08
C LEU A 142 -11.22 -5.00 12.52
N THR A 143 -11.35 -6.31 12.39
CA THR A 143 -10.23 -7.26 12.39
C THR A 143 -9.94 -7.64 10.96
N LEU A 144 -8.75 -7.28 10.49
CA LEU A 144 -8.29 -7.58 9.15
C LEU A 144 -7.45 -8.86 9.17
N GLY A 145 -7.61 -9.66 8.12
CA GLY A 145 -6.80 -10.84 7.86
C GLY A 145 -6.55 -10.98 6.37
N GLY A 146 -5.96 -12.10 5.99
CA GLY A 146 -5.57 -12.35 4.61
C GLY A 146 -4.24 -13.06 4.54
N GLY A 147 -3.87 -13.42 3.31
CA GLY A 147 -2.61 -14.07 3.04
C GLY A 147 -2.12 -13.81 1.63
N ASP A 148 -0.81 -13.90 1.51
CA ASP A 148 -0.11 -14.05 0.25
C ASP A 148 1.04 -15.02 0.49
N ASN A 149 1.12 -16.07 -0.34
CA ASN A 149 2.11 -17.13 -0.18
C ASN A 149 3.45 -16.77 -0.82
N ASP A 150 3.49 -15.71 -1.62
CA ASP A 150 4.64 -15.34 -2.42
C ASP A 150 5.37 -14.15 -1.80
N SER A 151 5.10 -12.92 -2.23
CA SER A 151 5.82 -11.75 -1.72
C SER A 151 5.33 -11.26 -0.34
N GLY A 152 4.25 -11.85 0.16
CA GLY A 152 3.61 -11.50 1.41
C GLY A 152 2.87 -10.16 1.32
N ILE A 153 1.97 -9.89 2.26
CA ILE A 153 1.23 -8.64 2.26
C ILE A 153 2.11 -7.50 2.82
N ARG A 154 2.21 -6.40 2.08
CA ARG A 154 2.90 -5.19 2.51
C ARG A 154 2.01 -4.27 3.33
N TYR A 155 0.81 -3.98 2.85
CA TYR A 155 -0.21 -3.22 3.57
C TYR A 155 -1.59 -3.42 2.96
N GLN A 156 -2.61 -2.99 3.70
CA GLN A 156 -4.02 -3.06 3.33
C GLN A 156 -4.59 -1.64 3.32
N LYS A 157 -5.53 -1.36 2.43
CA LYS A 157 -6.29 -0.11 2.41
C LYS A 157 -7.75 -0.39 2.69
N ILE A 158 -8.33 0.35 3.63
CA ILE A 158 -9.75 0.25 3.96
C ILE A 158 -10.48 1.43 3.34
N TYR A 159 -11.57 1.14 2.66
CA TYR A 159 -12.47 2.11 2.07
C TYR A 159 -13.87 1.88 2.61
N TYR A 160 -14.65 2.95 2.74
CA TYR A 160 -16.10 2.82 2.66
C TYR A 160 -16.57 3.41 1.32
N TYR A 161 -17.58 2.79 0.73
CA TYR A 161 -18.27 3.29 -0.45
C TYR A 161 -19.61 3.87 -0.01
N ASP A 162 -19.80 5.15 -0.29
CA ASP A 162 -21.07 5.85 -0.11
C ASP A 162 -21.94 5.56 -1.35
N THR A 163 -23.04 4.83 -1.13
CA THR A 163 -23.95 4.43 -2.22
C THR A 163 -24.77 5.60 -2.76
N VAL A 164 -24.95 6.66 -1.98
CA VAL A 164 -25.71 7.86 -2.37
C VAL A 164 -24.83 8.80 -3.19
N ALA A 165 -23.60 9.02 -2.75
CA ALA A 165 -22.63 9.86 -3.46
C ALA A 165 -21.94 9.14 -4.63
N ASP A 166 -22.10 7.81 -4.74
CA ASP A 166 -21.43 6.95 -5.73
C ASP A 166 -19.90 7.15 -5.71
N SER A 167 -19.32 7.10 -4.50
CA SER A 167 -17.89 7.38 -4.31
C SER A 167 -17.28 6.53 -3.20
N SER A 168 -15.99 6.20 -3.36
CA SER A 168 -15.21 5.54 -2.31
C SER A 168 -14.37 6.56 -1.55
N VAL A 169 -14.35 6.42 -0.23
CA VAL A 169 -13.56 7.24 0.68
C VAL A 169 -12.55 6.34 1.39
N LEU A 170 -11.28 6.74 1.32
CA LEU A 170 -10.20 6.03 2.00
C LEU A 170 -10.29 6.30 3.51
N VAL A 171 -10.47 5.24 4.29
CA VAL A 171 -10.37 5.27 5.75
C VAL A 171 -8.91 5.36 6.16
N GLY A 172 -8.05 4.51 5.59
CA GLY A 172 -6.63 4.48 5.93
C GLY A 172 -5.84 3.34 5.31
N THR A 173 -4.56 3.26 5.68
CA THR A 173 -3.62 2.20 5.28
C THR A 173 -3.07 1.51 6.52
N PHE A 174 -3.10 0.18 6.56
CA PHE A 174 -2.90 -0.64 7.75
C PHE A 174 -2.05 -1.89 7.46
N GLY A 175 -1.42 -2.46 8.49
CA GLY A 175 -0.71 -3.74 8.44
C GLY A 175 -1.64 -4.97 8.57
N ILE A 176 -1.07 -6.18 8.47
CA ILE A 176 -1.84 -7.46 8.40
C ILE A 176 -2.48 -7.92 9.72
N ASN A 177 -2.21 -7.23 10.83
CA ASN A 177 -2.74 -7.56 12.16
C ASN A 177 -3.27 -6.31 12.89
N ASP A 178 -3.43 -5.20 12.17
CA ASP A 178 -3.94 -3.99 12.77
C ASP A 178 -5.43 -4.15 13.07
N THR A 179 -5.83 -3.66 14.23
CA THR A 179 -7.23 -3.45 14.56
C THR A 179 -7.60 -2.03 14.12
N VAL A 180 -8.63 -1.91 13.29
CA VAL A 180 -8.97 -0.64 12.65
C VAL A 180 -10.29 -0.12 13.19
N GLU A 181 -10.26 1.01 13.88
CA GLU A 181 -11.47 1.74 14.22
C GLU A 181 -11.93 2.58 13.02
N VAL A 182 -13.15 2.37 12.56
CA VAL A 182 -13.78 3.12 11.48
C VAL A 182 -14.96 3.89 12.03
N VAL A 183 -14.93 5.20 11.87
CA VAL A 183 -16.06 6.08 12.19
C VAL A 183 -16.85 6.32 10.92
N LEU A 184 -18.14 6.00 10.95
CA LEU A 184 -19.05 6.10 9.80
C LEU A 184 -20.19 7.03 10.15
N ASP A 185 -20.66 7.76 9.14
CA ASP A 185 -21.85 8.58 9.29
C ASP A 185 -23.07 7.67 9.31
N PRO A 186 -23.84 7.64 10.41
CA PRO A 186 -24.99 6.78 10.50
C PRO A 186 -26.09 7.12 9.47
N SER A 187 -26.16 8.37 9.01
CA SER A 187 -27.17 8.78 8.03
C SER A 187 -26.93 8.23 6.62
N LEU A 188 -25.77 7.62 6.36
CA LEU A 188 -25.37 7.11 5.05
C LEU A 188 -25.52 5.59 4.96
N GLU A 189 -25.92 5.12 3.78
CA GLU A 189 -25.76 3.72 3.39
C GLU A 189 -24.35 3.51 2.84
N TRP A 190 -23.62 2.56 3.42
CA TRP A 190 -22.22 2.33 3.04
C TRP A 190 -21.88 0.84 2.97
N ASN A 191 -20.86 0.54 2.18
CA ASN A 191 -20.20 -0.76 2.14
C ASN A 191 -18.72 -0.59 2.51
N LEU A 192 -18.18 -1.46 3.35
CA LEU A 192 -16.75 -1.47 3.67
C LEU A 192 -15.99 -2.45 2.78
N TYR A 193 -14.83 -2.02 2.28
CA TYR A 193 -13.93 -2.81 1.44
C TYR A 193 -12.53 -2.76 2.00
N ALA A 194 -11.85 -3.91 1.97
CA ALA A 194 -10.42 -4.01 2.20
C ALA A 194 -9.73 -4.44 0.91
N MET A 195 -8.64 -3.75 0.56
CA MET A 195 -7.82 -4.04 -0.62
C MET A 195 -6.36 -4.22 -0.20
N GLY A 196 -5.77 -5.37 -0.54
CA GLY A 196 -4.38 -5.70 -0.26
C GLY A 196 -3.40 -5.21 -1.30
N ILE A 197 -2.21 -4.88 -0.82
CA ILE A 197 -1.02 -4.64 -1.65
C ILE A 197 0.10 -5.51 -1.09
N ASP A 198 0.76 -6.28 -1.94
CA ASP A 198 1.84 -7.20 -1.56
C ASP A 198 3.25 -6.57 -1.56
N GLY A 199 4.25 -7.42 -1.32
CA GLY A 199 5.66 -7.07 -1.23
C GLY A 199 6.28 -6.55 -2.53
N VAL A 200 5.73 -6.92 -3.69
CA VAL A 200 6.20 -6.48 -5.02
C VAL A 200 5.29 -5.45 -5.70
N GLY A 201 4.16 -5.12 -5.08
CA GLY A 201 3.23 -4.08 -5.50
C GLY A 201 2.01 -4.58 -6.28
N ASN A 202 1.75 -5.90 -6.36
CA ASN A 202 0.48 -6.36 -6.89
C ASN A 202 -0.64 -5.96 -5.92
N SER A 203 -1.81 -5.65 -6.47
CA SER A 203 -2.96 -5.16 -5.71
C SER A 203 -4.24 -5.83 -6.17
N GLU A 204 -5.13 -6.13 -5.22
CA GLU A 204 -6.49 -6.54 -5.55
C GLU A 204 -7.23 -5.43 -6.31
N THR A 205 -8.18 -5.81 -7.17
CA THR A 205 -9.03 -4.85 -7.88
C THR A 205 -10.44 -4.85 -7.30
N LEU A 206 -11.13 -3.71 -7.37
CA LEU A 206 -12.51 -3.57 -6.91
C LEU A 206 -13.52 -4.40 -7.74
N GLU A 207 -13.17 -4.76 -8.98
CA GLU A 207 -13.95 -5.70 -9.82
C GLU A 207 -13.60 -7.18 -9.57
N GLY A 208 -12.53 -7.45 -8.80
CA GLY A 208 -12.14 -8.77 -8.30
C GLY A 208 -12.61 -9.01 -6.86
N THR A 209 -12.11 -10.07 -6.23
CA THR A 209 -12.38 -10.43 -4.82
C THR A 209 -11.83 -9.37 -3.85
N VAL A 210 -12.55 -8.27 -3.67
CA VAL A 210 -12.42 -7.43 -2.47
C VAL A 210 -13.30 -8.03 -1.38
N SER A 211 -12.74 -8.18 -0.18
CA SER A 211 -13.54 -8.57 0.97
C SER A 211 -14.47 -7.43 1.36
N ALA A 212 -15.76 -7.66 1.16
CA ALA A 212 -16.81 -6.78 1.62
C ALA A 212 -17.44 -7.38 2.88
N ALA A 213 -17.62 -6.55 3.90
CA ALA A 213 -18.49 -6.88 5.01
C ALA A 213 -19.84 -6.19 4.76
N SER A 214 -20.89 -6.99 4.55
CA SER A 214 -22.27 -6.51 4.56
C SER A 214 -22.75 -6.49 6.00
N PHE A 215 -22.97 -5.30 6.55
CA PHE A 215 -23.46 -5.15 7.90
C PHE A 215 -24.98 -5.26 7.92
N ILE A 216 -25.50 -5.72 9.07
CA ILE A 216 -26.90 -5.52 9.41
C ILE A 216 -27.13 -4.01 9.26
N GLU A 217 -28.18 -3.62 8.53
CA GLU A 217 -28.72 -2.26 8.63
C GLU A 217 -28.65 -1.89 10.12
N PHE A 218 -27.96 -0.81 10.48
CA PHE A 218 -28.29 -0.19 11.74
C PHE A 218 -29.78 0.08 11.62
N GLU A 219 -30.59 -0.77 12.24
CA GLU A 219 -31.98 -0.45 12.48
C GLU A 219 -31.84 0.71 13.44
N TYR A 220 -31.72 1.91 12.86
CA TYR A 220 -31.94 3.14 13.56
C TYR A 220 -33.33 2.96 14.11
N GLY A 221 -33.40 2.48 15.36
CA GLY A 221 -34.52 2.80 16.21
C GLY A 221 -34.71 4.29 15.99
N PRO A 222 -35.90 4.70 15.49
CA PRO A 222 -36.09 6.00 14.87
C PRO A 222 -35.42 7.05 15.74
N LEU A 223 -34.55 7.89 15.14
CA LEU A 223 -33.90 9.04 15.79
C LEU A 223 -34.86 9.60 16.83
N VAL A 224 -34.63 9.28 18.10
CA VAL A 224 -35.64 9.52 19.13
C VAL A 224 -35.66 11.02 19.34
N CYS A 225 -36.67 11.67 18.76
CA CYS A 225 -36.99 13.05 19.04
C CYS A 225 -37.37 13.11 20.52
N VAL A 226 -36.41 13.50 21.38
CA VAL A 226 -36.60 13.49 22.83
C VAL A 226 -37.78 14.40 23.18
N GLY A 227 -38.85 13.81 23.70
CA GLY A 227 -40.09 14.51 24.02
C GLY A 227 -41.22 14.35 22.99
N ASP A 228 -40.99 13.73 21.83
CA ASP A 228 -42.06 13.31 20.92
C ASP A 228 -42.57 11.94 21.35
N PHE A 229 -43.63 11.92 22.17
CA PHE A 229 -44.19 10.71 22.75
C PHE A 229 -45.26 10.07 21.85
N ASN A 230 -45.77 10.82 20.87
CA ASN A 230 -46.80 10.33 19.94
C ASN A 230 -46.24 9.95 18.55
N ASN A 231 -44.94 10.20 18.30
CA ASN A 231 -44.20 9.99 17.06
C ASN A 231 -44.75 10.80 15.86
N ASP A 232 -45.23 12.02 16.08
CA ASP A 232 -45.71 12.91 15.02
C ASP A 232 -44.63 13.83 14.42
N MET A 233 -43.37 13.63 14.85
CA MET A 233 -42.18 14.39 14.47
C MET A 233 -42.16 15.83 14.97
N THR A 234 -43.04 16.20 15.91
CA THR A 234 -43.02 17.50 16.57
C THR A 234 -43.12 17.34 18.09
N VAL A 235 -42.34 18.11 18.85
CA VAL A 235 -42.49 18.13 20.32
C VAL A 235 -43.50 19.21 20.69
N GLY A 236 -44.76 18.81 20.84
CA GLY A 236 -45.90 19.72 20.89
C GLY A 236 -46.77 19.62 22.14
N VAL A 237 -47.94 20.24 22.05
CA VAL A 237 -48.96 20.16 23.11
C VAL A 237 -49.47 18.72 23.26
N ASP A 238 -49.51 17.97 22.16
CA ASP A 238 -49.99 16.59 22.16
C ASP A 238 -49.06 15.68 23.00
N ASP A 239 -47.75 15.90 22.95
CA ASP A 239 -46.78 15.20 23.80
C ASP A 239 -46.82 15.67 25.25
N LEU A 240 -47.01 16.98 25.46
CA LEU A 240 -47.19 17.52 26.81
C LEU A 240 -48.39 16.87 27.49
N LEU A 241 -49.49 16.62 26.76
CA LEU A 241 -50.68 15.96 27.30
C LEU A 241 -50.40 14.50 27.69
N ILE A 242 -49.56 13.80 26.92
CA ILE A 242 -49.13 12.44 27.25
C ILE A 242 -48.32 12.44 28.55
N MET A 243 -47.34 13.34 28.68
CA MET A 243 -46.53 13.45 29.90
C MET A 243 -47.37 13.84 31.12
N LEU A 244 -48.24 14.85 31.00
CA LEU A 244 -49.09 15.29 32.10
C LEU A 244 -50.07 14.20 32.58
N ALA A 245 -50.45 13.26 31.71
CA ALA A 245 -51.32 12.14 32.08
C ALA A 245 -50.65 11.13 33.03
N VAL A 246 -49.32 11.10 33.05
CA VAL A 246 -48.52 10.11 33.81
C VAL A 246 -47.59 10.74 34.85
N ILE A 247 -47.62 12.06 35.03
CA ILE A 247 -46.86 12.72 36.11
C ILE A 247 -47.22 12.12 37.48
N GLY A 248 -46.18 11.81 38.25
CA GLY A 248 -46.25 11.17 39.55
C GLY A 248 -46.29 9.64 39.52
N LEU A 249 -46.26 9.03 38.34
CA LEU A 249 -46.10 7.57 38.18
C LEU A 249 -44.63 7.18 38.18
N SER A 250 -44.37 5.89 38.42
CA SER A 250 -43.04 5.27 38.41
C SER A 250 -42.99 4.16 37.38
N ASN A 251 -41.80 3.93 36.81
CA ASN A 251 -41.53 2.97 35.72
C ASN A 251 -42.15 3.34 34.35
N GLU A 252 -42.45 4.61 34.11
CA GLU A 252 -42.88 5.11 32.80
C GLU A 252 -41.64 5.47 31.96
N LEU A 253 -41.04 4.46 31.31
CA LEU A 253 -39.76 4.60 30.60
C LEU A 253 -39.78 5.60 29.45
N SER A 254 -40.95 5.87 28.85
CA SER A 254 -41.07 6.80 27.72
C SER A 254 -41.07 8.26 28.15
N THR A 255 -41.54 8.58 29.36
CA THR A 255 -41.70 9.96 29.85
C THR A 255 -40.75 10.32 31.00
N ASP A 256 -40.02 9.34 31.53
CA ASP A 256 -38.85 9.52 32.43
C ASP A 256 -37.63 9.94 31.60
N LEU A 257 -37.50 11.24 31.33
CA LEU A 257 -36.48 11.81 30.47
C LEU A 257 -35.11 11.90 31.14
N ASN A 258 -35.06 11.90 32.48
CA ASN A 258 -33.80 11.95 33.23
C ASN A 258 -33.32 10.58 33.73
N GLY A 259 -34.13 9.53 33.56
CA GLY A 259 -33.82 8.14 33.89
C GLY A 259 -33.82 7.83 35.39
N ASN A 260 -34.53 8.61 36.20
CA ASN A 260 -34.54 8.44 37.66
C ASN A 260 -35.55 7.39 38.16
N GLY A 261 -36.33 6.79 37.24
CA GLY A 261 -37.34 5.78 37.50
C GLY A 261 -38.74 6.33 37.78
N ALA A 262 -38.95 7.64 37.66
CA ALA A 262 -40.23 8.33 37.83
C ALA A 262 -40.47 9.33 36.70
N THR A 263 -41.73 9.65 36.43
CA THR A 263 -42.07 10.83 35.61
C THR A 263 -42.55 11.93 36.54
N ASP A 264 -41.72 12.94 36.76
CA ASP A 264 -42.00 14.04 37.69
C ASP A 264 -41.73 15.41 37.08
N VAL A 265 -41.60 16.43 37.93
CA VAL A 265 -41.40 17.82 37.48
C VAL A 265 -40.04 18.00 36.80
N ASP A 266 -39.03 17.21 37.16
CA ASP A 266 -37.71 17.29 36.54
C ASP A 266 -37.75 16.76 35.08
N ASP A 267 -38.58 15.76 34.81
CA ASP A 267 -38.86 15.32 33.44
C ASP A 267 -39.64 16.35 32.64
N LEU A 268 -40.63 17.01 33.27
CA LEU A 268 -41.35 18.11 32.66
C LEU A 268 -40.43 19.28 32.30
N LEU A 269 -39.48 19.61 33.18
CA LEU A 269 -38.47 20.64 32.91
C LEU A 269 -37.52 20.23 31.79
N THR A 270 -37.24 18.94 31.65
CA THR A 270 -36.43 18.39 30.54
C THR A 270 -37.20 18.47 29.23
N PHE A 271 -38.48 18.08 29.23
CA PHE A 271 -39.39 18.17 28.08
C PHE A 271 -39.54 19.61 27.58
N LEU A 272 -39.70 20.59 28.50
CA LEU A 272 -39.87 21.99 28.12
C LEU A 272 -38.65 22.60 27.41
N GLN A 273 -37.46 22.01 27.54
CA GLN A 273 -36.28 22.42 26.78
C GLN A 273 -36.38 22.04 25.30
N ALA A 274 -37.13 20.99 24.98
CA ALA A 274 -37.39 20.50 23.63
C ALA A 274 -38.74 20.98 23.06
N PHE A 275 -39.56 21.70 23.82
CA PHE A 275 -40.90 22.10 23.38
C PHE A 275 -40.86 23.04 22.17
N GLY A 276 -41.60 22.68 21.13
CA GLY A 276 -41.65 23.37 19.84
C GLY A 276 -40.54 22.97 18.86
N VAL A 277 -39.75 21.94 19.17
CA VAL A 277 -38.80 21.34 18.22
C VAL A 277 -39.56 20.60 17.12
N ASP A 278 -39.17 20.87 15.87
CA ASP A 278 -39.58 20.13 14.68
C ASP A 278 -38.44 19.18 14.31
N CYS A 279 -38.70 17.87 14.45
CA CYS A 279 -37.71 16.83 14.23
C CYS A 279 -37.61 16.40 12.76
N SER A 280 -38.39 17.01 11.84
CA SER A 280 -38.33 16.73 10.41
C SER A 280 -37.07 17.23 9.70
N TYR A 281 -36.28 18.11 10.35
CA TYR A 281 -35.05 18.71 9.78
C TYR A 281 -33.74 18.09 10.28
N ASN A 282 -33.81 17.06 11.14
CA ASN A 282 -32.67 16.24 11.55
C ASN A 282 -32.56 14.93 10.73
N LEU A 283 -33.14 14.93 9.52
CA LEU A 283 -33.04 13.87 8.51
C LEU A 283 -31.96 14.20 7.48
#